data_AF-A0A4Q3RKH2-F1
#
_entry.id   AF-A0A4Q3RKH2-F1
#
_cell.length_a   1.000
_cell.length_b   1.000
_cell.length_c   1.000
_cell.angle_alpha   90.00
_cell.angle_beta   90.00
_cell.angle_gamma   90.00
#
_symmetry.space_group_name_H-M   'P 1'
#
loop_
_entity.id
_entity.type
_entity.pdbx_description
1 polymer ?
#
loop_
_entity_poly.entity_id
_entity_poly.type
_entity_poly.pdbx_seq_one_letter_code
_entity_poly.pdbx_strand_id
1 'polypeptide(L)'
;DIYILNTKIPIHKRWGAKSSSSAFKWLTIHQYTDAKECFAALRQAYDKILTTHLSDDALSLYSINFTGKLALVFGNEHSGVSDEIRDMADGNFLIPQTGIIQSLNISVACAVCLYEAYRQKEIAGHYNARRINDEKAKALLKSWKYYGENLDRGE
;
A
#
# COMPACT_ATOMS: atom_id res chain seq x y z
N ASP A 1 -0.02 0.33 6.93
CA ASP A 1 -1.39 -0.10 6.59
C ASP A 1 -1.41 -0.61 5.17
N ILE A 2 -2.29 -1.57 4.88
CA ILE A 2 -2.57 -2.07 3.52
C ILE A 2 -4.06 -1.88 3.27
N TYR A 3 -4.41 -1.30 2.12
CA TYR A 3 -5.78 -1.09 1.70
C TYR A 3 -6.04 -2.01 0.50
N ILE A 4 -7.05 -2.86 0.59
CA ILE A 4 -7.47 -3.79 -0.47
C ILE A 4 -8.84 -3.32 -0.96
N LEU A 5 -8.90 -2.96 -2.25
CA LEU A 5 -10.14 -2.58 -2.91
C LEU A 5 -10.56 -3.68 -3.89
N ASN A 6 -11.66 -4.36 -3.59
CA ASN A 6 -12.23 -5.43 -4.42
C ASN A 6 -13.65 -5.07 -4.84
N THR A 7 -13.81 -4.49 -6.03
CA THR A 7 -15.12 -4.06 -6.55
C THR A 7 -15.86 -5.15 -7.34
N LYS A 8 -15.15 -6.21 -7.77
CA LYS A 8 -15.68 -7.27 -8.65
C LYS A 8 -15.70 -8.67 -8.05
N ILE A 9 -14.84 -8.94 -7.06
CA ILE A 9 -14.68 -10.27 -6.46
C ILE A 9 -15.05 -10.17 -4.99
N PRO A 10 -15.84 -11.13 -4.44
CA PRO A 10 -16.18 -11.14 -3.03
C PRO A 10 -14.93 -11.21 -2.13
N ILE A 11 -15.04 -10.64 -0.94
CA ILE A 11 -13.96 -10.55 0.05
C ILE A 11 -13.41 -11.96 0.36
N HIS A 12 -12.13 -12.18 0.04
CA HIS A 12 -11.43 -13.40 0.44
C HIS A 12 -11.04 -13.33 1.91
N LYS A 13 -11.63 -14.20 2.74
CA LYS A 13 -11.37 -14.26 4.20
C LYS A 13 -9.94 -14.68 4.57
N ARG A 14 -9.19 -15.35 3.69
CA ARG A 14 -7.82 -15.82 3.97
C ARG A 14 -6.86 -15.37 2.87
N TRP A 15 -5.90 -14.53 3.22
CA TRP A 15 -4.81 -14.07 2.35
C TRP A 15 -3.45 -14.40 2.97
N GLY A 16 -2.47 -14.75 2.12
CA GLY A 16 -1.04 -14.73 2.49
C GLY A 16 -0.55 -15.84 3.44
N ALA A 17 -1.40 -16.75 3.94
CA ALA A 17 -1.00 -17.76 4.92
C ALA A 17 0.19 -18.65 4.48
N LYS A 18 0.32 -18.93 3.17
CA LYS A 18 1.42 -19.75 2.63
C LYS A 18 2.62 -18.93 2.12
N SER A 19 2.40 -17.68 1.68
CA SER A 19 3.41 -16.90 0.93
C SER A 19 4.04 -15.77 1.74
N SER A 20 3.45 -15.37 2.88
CA SER A 20 3.86 -14.19 3.65
C SER A 20 4.58 -14.49 4.96
N SER A 21 4.94 -15.75 5.24
CA SER A 21 5.75 -16.18 6.39
C SER A 21 5.42 -15.47 7.71
N SER A 22 4.13 -15.38 8.08
CA SER A 22 3.58 -14.66 9.25
C SER A 22 3.67 -13.13 9.27
N ALA A 23 4.28 -12.49 8.28
CA ALA A 23 4.38 -11.03 8.17
C ALA A 23 3.00 -10.35 8.17
N PHE A 24 1.99 -10.99 7.58
CA PHE A 24 0.62 -10.49 7.55
C PHE A 24 0.02 -10.23 8.95
N LYS A 25 0.47 -10.97 9.99
CA LYS A 25 -0.01 -10.81 11.38
C LYS A 25 0.39 -9.45 11.97
N TRP A 26 1.37 -8.78 11.37
CA TRP A 26 1.94 -7.51 11.81
C TRP A 26 1.51 -6.33 10.95
N LEU A 27 0.48 -6.53 10.11
CA LEU A 27 -0.02 -5.53 9.18
C LEU A 27 -1.48 -5.24 9.48
N THR A 28 -1.83 -3.95 9.52
CA THR A 28 -3.22 -3.51 9.54
C THR A 28 -3.75 -3.53 8.12
N ILE A 29 -4.76 -4.37 7.86
CA ILE A 29 -5.38 -4.55 6.56
C ILE A 29 -6.80 -3.96 6.60
N HIS A 30 -7.09 -3.04 5.68
CA HIS A 30 -8.40 -2.45 5.50
C HIS A 30 -8.98 -2.95 4.17
N GLN A 31 -10.20 -3.46 4.18
CA GLN A 31 -10.84 -4.02 2.98
C GLN A 31 -12.07 -3.21 2.61
N TYR A 32 -12.19 -2.88 1.33
CA TYR A 32 -13.28 -2.09 0.78
C TYR A 32 -13.82 -2.76 -0.47
N THR A 33 -15.13 -2.64 -0.67
CA THR A 33 -15.81 -3.03 -1.92
C THR A 33 -16.28 -1.82 -2.72
N ASP A 34 -16.21 -0.63 -2.13
CA ASP A 34 -16.53 0.66 -2.76
C ASP A 34 -15.28 1.55 -2.82
N ALA A 35 -15.04 2.12 -4.01
CA ALA A 35 -13.86 2.92 -4.25
C ALA A 35 -13.90 4.26 -3.51
N LYS A 36 -15.07 4.89 -3.41
CA LYS A 36 -15.24 6.19 -2.76
C LYS A 36 -15.04 6.08 -1.25
N GLU A 37 -15.56 5.04 -0.63
CA GLU A 37 -15.33 4.76 0.79
C GLU A 37 -13.85 4.50 1.09
N CYS A 38 -13.18 3.71 0.24
CA CYS A 38 -11.75 3.46 0.36
C CYS A 38 -10.94 4.76 0.27
N PHE A 39 -11.23 5.59 -0.74
CA PHE A 39 -10.55 6.86 -0.93
C PHE A 39 -10.86 7.86 0.17
N ALA A 40 -12.09 7.90 0.70
CA ALA A 40 -12.43 8.73 1.86
C ALA A 40 -11.57 8.36 3.08
N ALA A 41 -11.37 7.06 3.34
CA ALA A 41 -10.50 6.60 4.42
C ALA A 41 -9.02 6.94 4.16
N LEU A 42 -8.54 6.79 2.93
CA LEU A 42 -7.18 7.18 2.55
C LEU A 42 -6.93 8.67 2.77
N ARG A 43 -7.88 9.54 2.39
CA ARG A 43 -7.79 10.99 2.54
C ARG A 43 -7.76 11.47 4.00
N GLN A 44 -8.29 10.68 4.94
CA GLN A 44 -8.16 10.98 6.37
C GLN A 44 -6.76 10.66 6.90
N ALA A 45 -6.05 9.71 6.29
CA ALA A 45 -4.79 9.17 6.78
C ALA A 45 -3.55 9.70 6.03
N TYR A 46 -3.70 10.07 4.76
CA TYR A 46 -2.60 10.42 3.86
C TYR A 46 -2.86 11.75 3.15
N ASP A 47 -1.78 12.51 2.96
CA ASP A 47 -1.83 13.84 2.33
C ASP A 47 -1.84 13.72 0.79
N LYS A 48 -1.21 12.65 0.27
CA LYS A 48 -1.17 12.35 -1.17
C LYS A 48 -1.52 10.89 -1.45
N ILE A 49 -2.13 10.66 -2.61
CA ILE A 49 -2.45 9.35 -3.18
C ILE A 49 -1.94 9.34 -4.62
N LEU A 50 -0.97 8.47 -4.93
CA LEU A 50 -0.38 8.34 -6.25
C LEU A 50 -0.68 6.97 -6.87
N THR A 51 -1.04 6.95 -8.15
CA THR A 51 -1.35 5.73 -8.91
C THR A 51 -0.19 5.28 -9.78
N THR A 52 -0.26 4.07 -10.30
CA THR A 52 0.77 3.44 -11.17
C THR A 52 0.21 3.08 -12.55
N HIS A 53 -0.42 4.04 -13.22
CA HIS A 53 -0.87 3.90 -14.60
C HIS A 53 0.26 4.21 -15.58
N LEU A 54 0.31 3.50 -16.72
CA LEU A 54 1.29 3.77 -17.77
C LEU A 54 0.88 5.02 -18.54
N SER A 55 1.54 6.14 -18.26
CA SER A 55 1.31 7.43 -18.92
C SER A 55 2.62 8.22 -19.02
N ASP A 56 2.78 8.98 -20.09
CA ASP A 56 4.00 9.77 -20.36
C ASP A 56 4.17 10.97 -19.43
N ASP A 57 3.09 11.42 -18.77
CA ASP A 57 3.08 12.50 -17.78
C ASP A 57 3.36 12.03 -16.35
N ALA A 58 3.66 10.73 -16.15
CA ALA A 58 3.90 10.17 -14.84
C ALA A 58 5.22 10.65 -14.23
N LEU A 59 5.19 10.93 -12.93
CA LEU A 59 6.41 11.24 -12.18
C LEU A 59 7.31 10.00 -12.10
N SER A 60 8.62 10.21 -12.15
CA SER A 60 9.58 9.13 -11.84
C SER A 60 9.50 8.77 -10.36
N LEU A 61 9.52 7.47 -10.02
CA LEU A 61 9.60 6.98 -8.64
C LEU A 61 10.65 7.74 -7.82
N TYR A 62 11.82 7.99 -8.42
CA TYR A 62 12.94 8.64 -7.76
C TYR A 62 12.73 10.15 -7.49
N SER A 63 11.73 10.76 -8.12
CA SER A 63 11.34 12.16 -7.89
C SER A 63 10.28 12.33 -6.79
N ILE A 64 9.68 11.23 -6.33
CA ILE A 64 8.64 11.26 -5.30
C ILE A 64 9.28 11.52 -3.93
N ASN A 65 8.68 12.45 -3.17
CA ASN A 65 9.02 12.65 -1.77
C ASN A 65 8.25 11.67 -0.87
N PHE A 66 8.94 10.63 -0.42
CA PHE A 66 8.40 9.61 0.49
C PHE A 66 8.48 9.98 1.98
N THR A 67 9.01 11.14 2.34
CA THR A 67 9.08 11.56 3.75
C THR A 67 7.70 11.97 4.30
N GLY A 68 6.79 12.43 3.43
CA GLY A 68 5.40 12.76 3.79
C GLY A 68 4.49 11.55 4.02
N LYS A 69 3.20 11.82 4.30
CA LYS A 69 2.16 10.79 4.34
C LYS A 69 1.63 10.56 2.93
N LEU A 70 2.08 9.47 2.32
CA LEU A 70 1.77 9.12 0.95
C LEU A 70 1.17 7.71 0.89
N ALA A 71 0.07 7.56 0.15
CA ALA A 71 -0.47 6.29 -0.27
C ALA A 71 -0.08 6.01 -1.73
N LEU A 72 0.36 4.79 -2.01
CA LEU A 72 0.62 4.31 -3.36
C LEU A 72 -0.47 3.32 -3.77
N VAL A 73 -1.02 3.51 -4.96
CA VAL A 73 -2.09 2.67 -5.52
C VAL A 73 -1.54 1.86 -6.67
N PHE A 74 -1.61 0.54 -6.50
CA PHE A 74 -1.20 -0.43 -7.51
C PHE A 74 -2.44 -1.05 -8.15
N GLY A 75 -2.51 -0.96 -9.47
CA GLY A 75 -3.58 -1.55 -10.27
C GLY A 75 -3.41 -3.06 -10.48
N ASN A 76 -4.41 -3.73 -11.04
CA ASN A 76 -4.33 -5.15 -11.39
C ASN A 76 -3.39 -5.37 -12.59
N GLU A 77 -2.70 -6.51 -12.67
CA GLU A 77 -1.69 -6.83 -13.68
C GLU A 77 -2.22 -6.72 -15.12
N HIS A 78 -3.51 -6.98 -15.32
CA HIS A 78 -4.12 -7.01 -16.64
C HIS A 78 -4.76 -5.68 -17.06
N SER A 79 -5.26 -4.90 -16.10
CA SER A 79 -6.12 -3.73 -16.37
C SER A 79 -5.51 -2.42 -15.87
N GLY A 80 -4.41 -2.50 -15.11
CA GLY A 80 -3.88 -1.37 -14.36
C GLY A 80 -4.91 -0.80 -13.38
N VAL A 81 -4.84 0.51 -13.20
CA VAL A 81 -5.74 1.31 -12.36
C VAL A 81 -6.91 1.80 -13.23
N SER A 82 -8.17 1.67 -12.79
CA SER A 82 -9.34 2.15 -13.53
C SER A 82 -9.40 3.68 -13.59
N ASP A 83 -10.09 4.23 -14.59
CA ASP A 83 -10.24 5.69 -14.76
C ASP A 83 -10.85 6.35 -13.52
N GLU A 84 -11.88 5.75 -12.92
CA GLU A 84 -12.48 6.21 -11.65
C GLU A 84 -11.43 6.40 -10.53
N ILE A 85 -10.48 5.48 -10.41
CA ILE A 85 -9.43 5.54 -9.38
C ILE A 85 -8.39 6.60 -9.73
N ARG A 86 -8.12 6.83 -11.02
CA ARG A 86 -7.22 7.91 -11.48
C ARG A 86 -7.81 9.27 -11.14
N ASP A 87 -9.09 9.47 -11.37
CA ASP A 87 -9.80 10.73 -11.09
C ASP A 87 -9.81 11.11 -9.60
N MET A 88 -9.75 10.11 -8.71
CA MET A 88 -9.71 10.33 -7.26
C MET A 88 -8.28 10.50 -6.69
N ALA A 89 -7.24 10.24 -7.48
CA ALA A 89 -5.84 10.33 -7.09
C ALA A 89 -5.26 11.74 -7.32
N ASP A 90 -4.15 12.06 -6.65
CA ASP A 90 -3.45 13.35 -6.80
C ASP A 90 -2.46 13.37 -7.96
N GLY A 91 -2.20 12.20 -8.54
CA GLY A 91 -1.26 12.06 -9.63
C GLY A 91 -0.88 10.61 -9.89
N ASN A 92 0.11 10.49 -10.77
CA ASN A 92 0.57 9.22 -11.31
C ASN A 92 2.10 9.16 -11.25
N PHE A 93 2.64 7.96 -11.08
CA PHE A 93 4.06 7.73 -11.14
C PHE A 93 4.41 6.41 -11.83
N LEU A 94 5.65 6.31 -12.29
CA LEU A 94 6.21 5.11 -12.87
C LEU A 94 7.55 4.76 -12.23
N ILE A 95 7.89 3.47 -12.27
CA ILE A 95 9.24 3.00 -12.00
C ILE A 95 10.00 3.11 -13.32
N PRO A 96 11.09 3.90 -13.40
CA PRO A 96 11.89 3.99 -14.62
C PRO A 96 12.37 2.59 -15.03
N GLN A 97 12.09 2.24 -16.28
CA GLN A 97 12.45 0.95 -16.87
C GLN A 97 13.21 1.19 -18.17
N THR A 98 14.15 0.31 -18.46
CA THR A 98 14.91 0.30 -19.72
C THR A 98 14.62 -1.00 -20.47
N GLY A 99 14.41 -0.91 -21.78
CA GLY A 99 14.16 -2.07 -22.64
C GLY A 99 12.70 -2.17 -23.08
N ILE A 100 12.29 -3.37 -23.47
CA ILE A 100 10.98 -3.62 -24.13
C ILE A 100 9.84 -3.94 -23.15
N ILE A 101 10.16 -4.20 -21.88
CA ILE A 101 9.18 -4.56 -20.87
C ILE A 101 8.52 -3.29 -20.33
N GLN A 102 7.19 -3.26 -20.39
CA GLN A 102 6.40 -2.09 -20.05
C GLN A 102 6.02 -2.03 -18.57
N SER A 103 6.08 -3.16 -17.85
CA SER A 103 5.72 -3.23 -16.44
C SER A 103 6.48 -4.32 -15.69
N LEU A 104 6.69 -4.07 -14.40
CA LEU A 104 7.16 -5.09 -13.45
C LEU A 104 5.97 -5.84 -12.87
N ASN A 105 6.21 -7.05 -12.38
CA ASN A 105 5.27 -7.74 -11.51
C ASN A 105 4.88 -6.83 -10.32
N ILE A 106 3.59 -6.81 -9.93
CA ILE A 106 3.10 -5.90 -8.88
C ILE A 106 3.87 -6.06 -7.57
N SER A 107 4.19 -7.30 -7.15
CA SER A 107 4.92 -7.52 -5.91
C SER A 107 6.34 -6.93 -5.97
N VAL A 108 6.99 -7.01 -7.12
CA VAL A 108 8.31 -6.42 -7.37
C VAL A 108 8.21 -4.90 -7.40
N ALA A 109 7.21 -4.34 -8.10
CA ALA A 109 6.96 -2.91 -8.14
C ALA A 109 6.72 -2.33 -6.72
N CYS A 110 5.87 -2.99 -5.93
CA CYS A 110 5.63 -2.65 -4.53
C CYS A 110 6.92 -2.68 -3.73
N ALA A 111 7.73 -3.75 -3.84
CA ALA A 111 8.99 -3.86 -3.13
C ALA A 111 9.95 -2.71 -3.49
N VAL A 112 10.15 -2.44 -4.77
CA VAL A 112 11.01 -1.33 -5.24
C VAL A 112 10.55 0.02 -4.66
N CYS A 113 9.24 0.30 -4.71
CA CYS A 113 8.69 1.54 -4.16
C CYS A 113 8.88 1.65 -2.65
N LEU A 114 8.63 0.56 -1.91
CA LEU A 114 8.75 0.53 -0.46
C LEU A 114 10.21 0.67 0.01
N TYR A 115 11.17 0.09 -0.72
CA TYR A 115 12.59 0.23 -0.40
C TYR A 115 13.13 1.61 -0.74
N GLU A 116 12.65 2.27 -1.80
CA GLU A 116 12.97 3.69 -2.03
C GLU A 116 12.38 4.58 -0.94
N ALA A 117 11.14 4.31 -0.53
CA ALA A 117 10.52 5.00 0.60
C ALA A 117 11.31 4.79 1.90
N TYR A 118 11.75 3.56 2.16
CA TYR A 118 12.62 3.24 3.30
C TYR A 118 13.90 4.06 3.25
N ARG A 119 14.62 4.05 2.13
CA ARG A 119 15.88 4.78 1.94
C ARG A 119 15.72 6.28 2.24
N GLN A 120 14.68 6.92 1.68
CA GLN A 120 14.41 8.34 1.95
C GLN A 120 14.05 8.60 3.42
N LYS A 121 13.22 7.75 4.02
CA LYS A 121 12.80 7.87 5.42
C LYS A 121 13.96 7.62 6.40
N GLU A 122 14.88 6.71 6.07
CA GLU A 122 16.10 6.45 6.82
C GLU A 122 17.03 7.67 6.82
N ILE A 123 17.30 8.24 5.64
CA ILE A 123 18.08 9.48 5.51
C ILE A 123 17.44 10.64 6.29
N ALA A 124 16.10 10.73 6.27
CA ALA A 124 15.35 11.71 7.06
C ALA A 124 15.27 11.39 8.57
N GLY A 125 15.88 10.30 9.03
CA GLY A 125 15.92 9.91 10.44
C GLY A 125 14.58 9.43 11.01
N HIS A 126 13.62 9.05 10.17
CA HIS A 126 12.28 8.63 10.63
C HIS A 126 12.26 7.36 11.46
N TYR A 127 13.31 6.53 11.35
CA TYR A 127 13.46 5.30 12.11
C TYR A 127 14.33 5.46 13.37
N ASN A 128 14.90 6.64 13.61
CA ASN A 128 15.78 6.90 14.76
C ASN A 128 15.00 6.94 16.10
N ALA A 129 13.70 7.19 16.05
CA ALA A 129 12.82 7.19 17.21
C ALA A 129 11.43 6.67 16.85
N ARG A 130 10.73 6.11 17.85
CA ARG A 130 9.35 5.64 17.68
C ARG A 130 8.43 6.83 17.44
N ARG A 131 7.75 6.86 16.30
CA ARG A 131 6.83 7.94 15.88
C ARG A 131 5.37 7.75 16.32
N ILE A 132 5.07 6.65 16.99
CA ILE A 132 3.75 6.37 17.59
C ILE A 132 3.84 6.49 19.11
N ASN A 133 2.79 7.02 19.74
CA ASN A 133 2.70 7.08 21.20
C ASN A 133 2.47 5.67 21.80
N ASP A 134 2.67 5.54 23.11
CA ASP A 134 2.56 4.25 23.82
C ASP A 134 1.15 3.65 23.73
N GLU A 135 0.11 4.47 23.81
CA GLU A 135 -1.27 4.02 23.76
C GLU A 135 -1.58 3.37 22.41
N LYS A 136 -1.24 4.05 21.31
CA LYS A 136 -1.42 3.55 19.95
C LYS A 136 -0.56 2.32 19.69
N ALA A 137 0.68 2.30 20.20
CA ALA A 137 1.55 1.12 20.08
C ALA A 137 0.95 -0.11 20.78
N LYS A 138 0.44 0.05 22.00
CA LYS A 138 -0.23 -1.02 22.75
C LYS A 138 -1.51 -1.48 22.06
N ALA A 139 -2.31 -0.54 21.56
CA ALA A 139 -3.54 -0.84 20.82
C ALA A 139 -3.25 -1.66 19.55
N LEU A 140 -2.25 -1.24 18.76
CA LEU A 140 -1.80 -1.97 17.57
C LEU A 140 -1.31 -3.37 17.92
N LEU A 141 -0.44 -3.50 18.92
CA LEU A 141 0.06 -4.81 19.35
C LEU A 141 -1.07 -5.75 19.80
N LYS A 142 -2.07 -5.23 20.52
CA LYS A 142 -3.25 -6.00 20.92
C LYS A 142 -4.04 -6.46 19.70
N SER A 143 -4.31 -5.56 18.75
CA SER A 143 -5.04 -5.91 17.53
C SER A 143 -4.32 -6.98 16.70
N TRP A 144 -3.01 -6.83 16.48
CA TRP A 144 -2.20 -7.77 15.70
C TRP A 144 -2.16 -9.16 16.33
N LYS A 145 -2.03 -9.25 17.66
CA LYS A 145 -2.11 -10.54 18.38
C LYS A 145 -3.47 -11.20 18.25
N TYR A 146 -4.55 -10.44 18.45
CA TYR A 146 -5.92 -10.94 18.35
C TYR A 146 -6.23 -11.53 16.96
N TYR A 147 -5.86 -10.80 15.89
CA TYR A 147 -6.03 -11.30 14.53
C TYR A 147 -5.14 -12.52 14.25
N GLY A 148 -3.91 -12.53 14.76
CA GLY A 148 -2.99 -13.67 14.65
C GLY A 148 -3.54 -14.95 15.27
N GLU A 149 -4.18 -14.86 16.43
CA GLU A 149 -4.75 -16.00 17.16
C GLU A 149 -6.04 -16.54 16.53
N ASN A 150 -6.96 -15.68 16.10
CA ASN A 150 -8.23 -16.11 15.48
C ASN A 150 -7.98 -16.83 14.14
N LEU A 151 -7.00 -16.37 13.36
CA LEU A 151 -6.65 -17.00 12.08
C LEU A 151 -6.01 -18.38 12.27
N ASP A 152 -5.25 -18.60 13.35
CA ASP A 152 -4.70 -19.91 13.69
C ASP A 152 -5.80 -20.89 14.16
N ARG A 153 -6.93 -20.38 14.69
CA ARG A 153 -8.09 -21.17 15.15
C ARG A 153 -9.12 -21.49 14.05
N GLY A 154 -8.99 -20.89 12.87
CA GLY A 154 -9.78 -21.26 11.70
C GLY A 154 -11.20 -20.69 11.63
N GLU A 155 -11.57 -19.78 12.54
CA GLU A 155 -12.86 -19.05 12.56
C GLU A 155 -12.89 -17.85 11.58
#